data_AF-A0A956EBS0-F1
#
_entry.id   AF-A0A956EBS0-F1
#
_cell.length_a   1.000
_cell.length_b   1.000
_cell.length_c   1.000
_cell.angle_alpha   90.00
_cell.angle_beta   90.00
_cell.angle_gamma   90.00
#
_symmetry.space_group_name_H-M   'P 1'
#
loop_
_entity.id
_entity.type
_entity.pdbx_description
1 polymer ?
#
loop_
_entity_poly.entity_id
_entity_poly.type
_entity_poly.pdbx_seq_one_letter_code
_entity_poly.pdbx_strand_id
1 'polypeptide(L)'
;MENAPQSEPPSVSALEHAALAAWPAERVSELDGWRLRYMREVTRRANSVWPLSTTPRATEELERQVAEAEAFYEKLGASQVLFQMTPLADPGLEAVLEARGYRLDAPVSIQIAPLSKLIQLTPRGNACVELT
;
A
#
# COMPACT_ATOMS: atom_id res chain seq x y z
N MET A 1 -13.33 -37.58 -5.97
CA MET A 1 -12.91 -36.20 -6.30
C MET A 1 -13.01 -35.42 -5.01
N GLU A 2 -11.89 -35.30 -4.31
CA GLU A 2 -11.83 -34.64 -3.01
C GLU A 2 -11.67 -33.13 -3.27
N ASN A 3 -12.69 -32.35 -2.89
CA ASN A 3 -12.59 -30.90 -2.88
C ASN A 3 -11.44 -30.56 -1.92
N ALA A 4 -10.30 -30.12 -2.46
CA ALA A 4 -9.29 -29.46 -1.65
C ALA A 4 -10.00 -28.36 -0.84
N PRO A 5 -9.71 -28.20 0.47
CA PRO A 5 -10.35 -27.17 1.26
C PRO A 5 -10.13 -25.84 0.55
N GLN A 6 -11.23 -25.19 0.17
CA GLN A 6 -11.16 -23.82 -0.33
C GLN A 6 -10.69 -22.97 0.83
N SER A 7 -9.39 -22.65 0.84
CA SER A 7 -8.84 -21.71 1.80
C SER A 7 -9.59 -20.38 1.66
N GLU A 8 -9.99 -19.81 2.79
CA GLU A 8 -10.57 -18.47 2.82
C GLU A 8 -9.67 -17.49 2.06
N PRO A 9 -10.24 -16.57 1.23
CA PRO A 9 -9.43 -15.57 0.55
C PRO A 9 -8.61 -14.74 1.56
N PRO A 10 -7.41 -14.28 1.19
CA PRO A 10 -6.59 -13.47 2.08
C PRO A 10 -7.33 -12.17 2.43
N SER A 11 -7.22 -11.74 3.69
CA SER A 11 -7.79 -10.47 4.13
C SER A 11 -7.09 -9.28 3.45
N VAL A 12 -7.74 -8.12 3.42
CA VAL A 12 -7.15 -6.87 2.92
C VAL A 12 -5.85 -6.56 3.66
N SER A 13 -5.83 -6.75 4.99
CA SER A 13 -4.63 -6.56 5.80
C SER A 13 -3.49 -7.49 5.38
N ALA A 14 -3.77 -8.78 5.15
CA ALA A 14 -2.75 -9.72 4.68
C ALA A 14 -2.20 -9.33 3.31
N LEU A 15 -3.06 -8.89 2.38
CA LEU A 15 -2.66 -8.42 1.06
C LEU A 15 -1.77 -7.17 1.13
N GLU A 16 -2.14 -6.18 1.95
CA GLU A 16 -1.38 -4.94 2.13
C GLU A 16 0.00 -5.20 2.74
N HIS A 17 0.09 -6.06 3.76
CA HIS A 17 1.36 -6.45 4.36
C HIS A 17 2.25 -7.23 3.38
N ALA A 18 1.67 -8.13 2.58
CA ALA A 18 2.40 -8.86 1.55
C ALA A 18 2.93 -7.91 0.45
N ALA A 19 2.11 -6.96 0.00
CA ALA A 19 2.51 -5.96 -0.99
C ALA A 19 3.65 -5.07 -0.48
N LEU A 20 3.60 -4.67 0.79
CA LEU A 20 4.66 -3.93 1.45
C LEU A 20 5.97 -4.74 1.52
N ALA A 21 5.90 -6.00 1.92
CA ALA A 21 7.07 -6.86 2.06
C ALA A 21 7.73 -7.18 0.70
N ALA A 22 6.94 -7.27 -0.37
CA ALA A 22 7.44 -7.56 -1.72
C ALA A 22 8.23 -6.39 -2.34
N TRP A 23 8.00 -5.15 -1.88
CA TRP A 23 8.65 -3.95 -2.43
C TRP A 23 9.25 -3.08 -1.32
N PRO A 24 10.36 -3.51 -0.69
CA PRO A 24 10.95 -2.79 0.42
C PRO A 24 11.52 -1.44 -0.03
N ALA A 25 11.30 -0.40 0.78
CA ALA A 25 11.92 0.90 0.57
C ALA A 25 13.36 0.93 1.09
N GLU A 26 14.19 1.84 0.55
CA GLU A 26 15.55 2.07 1.04
C GLU A 26 15.52 2.58 2.49
N ARG A 27 14.52 3.41 2.82
CA ARG A 27 14.36 4.05 4.12
C ARG A 27 12.93 3.87 4.58
N VAL A 28 12.75 3.46 5.82
CA VAL A 28 11.45 3.37 6.48
C VAL A 28 11.55 4.05 7.84
N SER A 29 10.63 4.97 8.11
CA SER A 29 10.46 5.61 9.42
C SER A 29 9.05 5.35 9.93
N GLU A 30 8.90 5.14 11.23
CA GLU A 30 7.61 4.95 11.89
C GLU A 30 7.13 6.29 12.46
N LEU A 31 5.86 6.62 12.24
CA LEU A 31 5.19 7.83 12.74
C LEU A 31 3.82 7.43 13.26
N ASP A 32 3.70 7.20 14.57
CA ASP A 32 2.41 6.94 15.24
C ASP A 32 1.55 5.85 14.55
N GLY A 33 2.21 4.77 14.12
CA GLY A 33 1.61 3.64 13.41
C GLY A 33 1.64 3.73 11.89
N TRP A 34 2.03 4.89 11.33
CA TRP A 34 2.29 5.05 9.90
C TRP A 34 3.71 4.65 9.54
N ARG A 35 3.90 4.10 8.34
CA ARG A 35 5.22 3.90 7.75
C ARG A 35 5.50 4.93 6.68
N LEU A 36 6.54 5.73 6.87
CA LEU A 36 7.04 6.71 5.93
C LEU A 36 8.14 6.03 5.12
N ARG A 37 7.85 5.73 3.85
CA ARG A 37 8.73 4.94 2.97
C ARG A 37 9.35 5.85 1.94
N TYR A 38 10.68 5.82 1.84
CA TYR A 38 11.41 6.57 0.83
C TYR A 38 12.45 5.69 0.12
N MET A 39 12.45 5.78 -1.20
CA MET A 39 13.33 5.09 -2.12
C MET A 39 13.58 5.99 -3.35
N ARG A 40 14.05 7.22 -3.11
CA ARG A 40 14.50 8.18 -4.14
C ARG A 40 13.52 8.36 -5.30
N GLU A 41 12.23 8.29 -5.01
CA GLU A 41 11.13 8.43 -5.98
C GLU A 41 11.13 7.39 -7.12
N VAL A 42 11.88 6.28 -6.99
CA VAL A 42 11.98 5.21 -8.00
C VAL A 42 10.63 4.53 -8.26
N THR A 43 9.87 4.25 -7.19
CA THR A 43 8.51 3.72 -7.32
C THR A 43 7.58 4.41 -6.33
N ARG A 44 6.33 4.69 -6.73
CA ARG A 44 5.34 5.30 -5.83
C ARG A 44 5.03 4.41 -4.62
N ARG A 45 4.97 3.09 -4.79
CA ARG A 45 4.70 2.14 -3.68
C ARG A 45 5.78 2.21 -2.58
N ALA A 46 7.05 2.33 -2.95
CA ALA A 46 8.15 2.46 -2.00
C ALA A 46 8.47 3.94 -1.63
N ASN A 47 7.71 4.91 -2.17
CA ASN A 47 7.84 6.34 -1.93
C ASN A 47 6.48 6.95 -1.55
N SER A 48 5.87 6.41 -0.50
CA SER A 48 4.61 6.92 0.02
C SER A 48 4.47 6.59 1.50
N VAL A 49 3.70 7.42 2.20
CA VAL A 49 3.16 7.08 3.51
C VAL A 49 2.25 5.87 3.35
N TRP A 50 2.37 4.93 4.27
CA TRP A 50 1.40 3.85 4.46
C TRP A 50 0.67 4.09 5.78
N PRO A 51 -0.51 4.75 5.72
CA PRO A 51 -1.20 5.26 6.91
C PRO A 51 -2.12 4.21 7.54
N LEU A 52 -1.59 3.01 7.82
CA LEU A 52 -2.37 1.95 8.44
C LEU A 52 -2.89 2.42 9.81
N SER A 53 -4.19 2.24 10.07
CA SER A 53 -4.80 2.58 11.36
C SER A 53 -5.70 1.45 11.84
N THR A 54 -5.55 1.06 13.10
CA THR A 54 -6.45 0.08 13.74
C THR A 54 -7.60 0.74 14.49
N THR A 55 -7.51 2.05 14.75
CA THR A 55 -8.50 2.83 15.49
C THR A 55 -8.63 4.24 14.90
N PRO A 56 -9.84 4.83 14.84
CA PRO A 56 -10.01 6.23 14.46
C PRO A 56 -9.27 7.17 15.40
N ARG A 57 -8.62 8.20 14.83
CA ARG A 57 -7.94 9.28 15.55
C ARG A 57 -8.74 10.58 15.48
N ALA A 58 -8.48 11.47 16.43
CA ALA A 58 -8.99 12.83 16.37
C ALA A 58 -8.40 13.58 15.16
N THR A 59 -9.16 14.53 14.61
CA THR A 59 -8.74 15.29 13.42
C THR A 59 -7.41 16.02 13.66
N GLU A 60 -7.22 16.62 14.84
CA GLU A 60 -5.99 17.36 15.18
C GLU A 60 -4.75 16.45 15.16
N GLU A 61 -4.93 15.18 15.55
CA GLU A 61 -3.87 14.18 15.55
C GLU A 61 -3.51 13.76 14.12
N LEU A 62 -4.51 13.60 13.24
CA LEU A 62 -4.29 13.34 11.82
C LEU A 62 -3.60 14.52 11.13
N GLU A 63 -4.03 15.75 11.42
CA GLU A 63 -3.39 16.97 10.90
C GLU A 63 -1.93 17.06 11.31
N ARG A 64 -1.61 16.74 12.57
CA ARG A 64 -0.24 16.70 13.07
C ARG A 64 0.59 15.66 12.30
N GLN A 65 0.10 14.43 12.16
CA GLN A 65 0.82 13.36 11.47
C GLN A 65 1.03 13.66 9.98
N VAL A 66 0.05 14.27 9.30
CA VAL A 66 0.23 14.69 7.90
C VAL A 66 1.33 15.74 7.80
N ALA A 67 1.37 16.75 8.68
CA ALA A 67 2.42 17.76 8.68
C ALA A 67 3.81 17.17 8.96
N GLU A 68 3.91 16.20 9.87
CA GLU A 68 5.17 15.52 10.18
C GLU A 68 5.65 14.64 9.02
N ALA A 69 4.73 13.95 8.35
CA ALA A 69 5.04 13.21 7.13
C ALA A 69 5.54 14.14 6.02
N GLU A 70 4.87 15.27 5.80
CA GLU A 70 5.30 16.28 4.82
C GLU A 70 6.71 16.78 5.09
N ALA A 71 6.99 17.16 6.33
CA ALA A 71 8.32 17.62 6.74
C ALA A 71 9.40 16.53 6.58
N PHE A 72 9.06 15.25 6.78
CA PHE A 72 9.98 14.15 6.53
C PHE A 72 10.39 14.07 5.06
N TYR A 73 9.44 14.11 4.12
CA TYR A 73 9.74 14.02 2.69
C TYR A 73 10.42 15.28 2.15
N GLU A 74 10.05 16.46 2.66
CA GLU A 74 10.71 17.73 2.30
C GLU A 74 12.20 17.71 2.67
N LYS A 75 12.54 17.24 3.88
CA LYS A 75 13.94 17.07 4.32
C LYS A 75 14.74 16.11 3.45
N LEU A 76 14.06 15.15 2.81
CA LEU A 76 14.66 14.19 1.88
C LEU A 76 14.71 14.71 0.44
N GLY A 77 14.23 15.93 0.18
CA GLY A 77 14.20 16.55 -1.15
C GLY A 77 13.25 15.86 -2.11
N ALA A 78 12.19 15.22 -1.60
CA ALA A 78 11.17 14.62 -2.46
C ALA A 78 10.40 15.71 -3.22
N SER A 79 10.08 15.46 -4.48
CA SER A 79 9.27 16.33 -5.33
C SER A 79 7.79 16.34 -4.94
N GLN A 80 7.32 15.27 -4.27
CA GLN A 80 5.93 15.10 -3.86
C GLN A 80 5.83 14.20 -2.62
N VAL A 81 4.74 14.37 -1.88
CA VAL A 81 4.34 13.51 -0.77
C VAL A 81 3.13 12.70 -1.22
N LEU A 82 3.19 11.38 -1.05
CA LEU A 82 2.11 10.48 -1.46
C LEU A 82 1.60 9.72 -0.25
N PHE A 83 0.29 9.50 -0.20
CA PHE A 83 -0.37 8.66 0.80
C PHE A 83 -1.00 7.46 0.10
N GLN A 84 -0.62 6.24 0.51
CA GLN A 84 -1.22 5.01 0.03
C GLN A 84 -2.54 4.78 0.77
N MET A 85 -3.60 5.40 0.28
CA MET A 85 -4.94 5.25 0.85
C MET A 85 -5.51 3.86 0.54
N THR A 86 -6.03 3.21 1.57
CA THR A 86 -6.70 1.90 1.48
C THR A 86 -7.88 1.89 2.46
N PRO A 87 -8.80 0.91 2.38
CA PRO A 87 -9.86 0.76 3.38
C PRO A 87 -9.38 0.53 4.82
N LEU A 88 -8.07 0.34 5.04
CA LEU A 88 -7.46 0.20 6.37
C LEU A 88 -6.85 1.51 6.89
N ALA A 89 -6.90 2.58 6.10
CA ALA A 89 -6.54 3.91 6.57
C ALA A 89 -7.62 4.45 7.53
N ASP A 90 -7.24 5.46 8.31
CA ASP A 90 -8.21 6.17 9.13
C ASP A 90 -9.25 6.88 8.24
N PRO A 91 -10.57 6.69 8.45
CA PRO A 91 -11.60 7.33 7.63
C PRO A 91 -11.58 8.86 7.71
N GLY A 92 -11.04 9.45 8.78
CA GLY A 92 -10.89 10.91 8.89
C GLY A 92 -9.73 11.48 8.07
N LEU A 93 -8.79 10.64 7.62
CA LEU A 93 -7.58 11.09 6.94
C LEU A 93 -7.85 11.71 5.57
N GLU A 94 -8.82 11.17 4.82
CA GLU A 94 -9.16 11.68 3.49
C GLU A 94 -9.56 13.16 3.53
N ALA A 95 -10.42 13.55 4.48
CA ALA A 95 -10.83 14.94 4.64
C ALA A 95 -9.67 15.87 5.01
N VAL A 96 -8.73 15.41 5.85
CA VAL A 96 -7.52 16.17 6.22
C VAL A 96 -6.60 16.37 5.01
N LEU A 97 -6.43 15.33 4.19
CA LEU A 97 -5.65 15.40 2.97
C LEU A 97 -6.31 16.33 1.94
N GLU A 98 -7.62 16.22 1.73
CA GLU A 98 -8.36 17.10 0.82
C GLU A 98 -8.25 18.58 1.24
N ALA A 99 -8.39 18.88 2.53
CA ALA A 99 -8.25 20.24 3.07
C ALA A 99 -6.85 20.83 2.83
N ARG A 100 -5.82 19.98 2.71
CA ARG A 100 -4.45 20.35 2.35
C ARG A 100 -4.16 20.36 0.85
N GLY A 101 -5.17 20.10 0.01
CA GLY A 101 -5.07 20.16 -1.44
C GLY A 101 -4.63 18.86 -2.12
N TYR A 102 -4.48 17.76 -1.37
CA TYR A 102 -4.27 16.45 -1.97
C TYR A 102 -5.47 16.05 -2.84
N ARG A 103 -5.20 15.20 -3.82
CA ARG A 103 -6.20 14.65 -4.75
C ARG A 103 -5.95 13.17 -4.92
N LEU A 104 -7.01 12.44 -5.28
CA LEU A 104 -6.88 11.07 -5.73
C LEU A 104 -5.96 11.01 -6.95
N ASP A 105 -4.92 10.19 -6.86
CA ASP A 105 -3.97 9.93 -7.93
C ASP A 105 -3.67 8.43 -8.03
N ALA A 106 -3.49 7.93 -9.26
CA ALA A 106 -3.19 6.54 -9.59
C ALA A 106 -4.00 5.49 -8.79
N PRO A 107 -5.33 5.40 -9.00
CA PRO A 107 -6.15 4.39 -8.33
C PRO A 107 -5.67 2.97 -8.67
N VAL A 108 -5.62 2.11 -7.65
CA VAL A 108 -5.17 0.71 -7.77
C VAL A 108 -6.30 -0.22 -7.36
N SER A 109 -6.47 -1.31 -8.10
CA SER A 109 -7.33 -2.44 -7.73
C SER A 109 -6.47 -3.66 -7.42
N ILE A 110 -6.74 -4.33 -6.30
CA ILE A 110 -6.16 -5.63 -5.96
C ILE A 110 -7.19 -6.71 -6.30
N GLN A 111 -6.76 -7.69 -7.09
CA GLN A 111 -7.60 -8.81 -7.52
C GLN A 111 -7.01 -10.13 -7.04
N ILE A 112 -7.89 -11.02 -6.61
CA ILE A 112 -7.53 -12.35 -6.15
C ILE A 112 -8.24 -13.41 -7.00
N ALA A 113 -7.52 -14.48 -7.33
CA ALA A 113 -8.06 -15.63 -8.02
C ALA A 113 -7.35 -16.90 -7.56
N PRO A 114 -8.07 -18.02 -7.43
CA PRO A 114 -7.42 -19.31 -7.19
C PRO A 114 -6.47 -19.65 -8.34
N LEU A 115 -5.23 -20.02 -8.02
CA LEU A 115 -4.23 -20.38 -9.02
C LEU A 115 -4.70 -21.55 -9.90
N SER A 116 -5.39 -22.53 -9.34
CA SER A 116 -5.97 -23.66 -10.07
C SER A 116 -6.93 -23.20 -11.17
N LYS A 117 -7.75 -22.18 -10.89
CA LYS A 117 -8.67 -21.59 -11.87
C LYS A 117 -7.91 -20.86 -12.96
N LEU A 118 -6.86 -20.12 -12.61
CA LEU A 118 -6.01 -19.45 -13.60
C LEU A 118 -5.33 -20.45 -14.52
N ILE A 119 -4.76 -21.53 -13.98
CA ILE A 119 -4.12 -22.60 -14.78
C ILE A 119 -5.09 -23.23 -15.78
N GLN A 120 -6.35 -23.44 -15.40
CA GLN A 120 -7.38 -24.00 -16.32
C GLN A 120 -7.74 -23.03 -17.46
N LEU A 121 -7.66 -21.73 -17.20
CA LEU A 121 -8.00 -20.70 -18.18
C LEU A 121 -6.81 -20.27 -19.06
N THR A 122 -5.58 -20.50 -18.60
CA THR A 122 -4.37 -20.18 -19.36
C THR A 122 -4.16 -21.21 -20.46
N PRO A 123 -4.12 -20.80 -21.75
CA PRO A 123 -3.79 -21.71 -22.85
C PRO A 123 -2.42 -22.36 -22.60
N ARG A 124 -2.30 -23.66 -22.84
CA ARG A 124 -0.99 -24.32 -22.80
C ARG A 124 -0.14 -23.78 -23.94
N GLY A 125 0.89 -23.01 -23.59
CA GLY A 125 1.93 -22.55 -24.51
C GLY A 125 3.23 -23.33 -24.34
N ASN A 126 4.17 -23.13 -25.26
CA ASN A 126 5.48 -23.79 -25.26
C ASN A 126 6.54 -23.00 -24.45
N ALA A 127 6.11 -22.08 -23.57
CA ALA A 127 7.04 -21.21 -22.86
C ALA A 127 7.79 -22.00 -21.77
N CYS A 128 9.10 -22.16 -21.96
CA CYS A 128 10.02 -22.63 -20.94
C CYS A 128 10.61 -21.40 -20.24
N VAL A 129 10.54 -21.34 -18.91
CA VAL A 129 11.31 -20.37 -18.11
C VAL A 129 12.46 -21.16 -17.51
N GLU A 130 13.66 -20.96 -18.05
CA GLU A 130 14.89 -21.49 -17.46
C GLU A 130 15.37 -20.47 -16.42
N LEU A 131 15.38 -20.88 -15.15
CA LEU A 131 16.01 -20.12 -14.08
C LEU A 131 17.49 -20.49 -14.07
N THR A 132 18.34 -19.60 -14.57
CA THR A 132 19.81 -19.65 -14.41
C THR A 132 20.24 -19.20 -13.02
#